data_AF-A0A8R1E0Q6-F1
#
_entry.id   AF-A0A8R1E0Q6-F1
#
_cell.length_a   1.000
_cell.length_b   1.000
_cell.length_c   1.000
_cell.angle_alpha   90.00
_cell.angle_beta   90.00
_cell.angle_gamma   90.00
#
_symmetry.space_group_name_H-M   'P 1'
#
loop_
_entity.id
_entity.type
_entity.pdbx_description
1 polymer ?
#
loop_
_entity_poly.entity_id
_entity_poly.type
_entity_poly.pdbx_seq_one_letter_code
_entity_poly.pdbx_strand_id
1 'polypeptide(L)'
;MTIYLRRPTLTCFVPEGCSTYKSFPILPVEAPKTAQQQSIGELLKENWTVLTVFGRSDSKLQKETKNFGLALEECKKPLTEKLDRELTEWNDRLDIAKRNRCKPLDQIDFDKVLEGAVDLKRYTLFLSTQITELMPQP
;
A
#
# COMPACT_ATOMS: atom_id res chain seq x y z
N MET A 1 0.74 -29.14 -16.91
CA MET A 1 1.81 -28.31 -16.31
C MET A 1 1.14 -27.08 -15.73
N THR A 2 0.92 -27.06 -14.42
CA THR A 2 0.05 -26.07 -13.78
C THR A 2 0.92 -24.96 -13.18
N ILE A 3 0.72 -23.73 -13.63
CA ILE A 3 1.49 -22.55 -13.20
C ILE A 3 0.91 -22.08 -11.85
N TYR A 4 1.72 -22.12 -10.80
CA TYR A 4 1.36 -21.57 -9.49
C TYR A 4 1.71 -20.08 -9.45
N LEU A 5 0.70 -19.21 -9.46
CA LEU A 5 0.88 -17.76 -9.29
C LEU A 5 1.18 -17.46 -7.81
N ARG A 6 2.44 -17.13 -7.51
CA ARG A 6 2.86 -16.60 -6.19
C ARG A 6 2.38 -15.14 -6.06
N ARG A 7 1.40 -14.88 -5.19
CA ARG A 7 1.22 -13.55 -4.58
C ARG A 7 1.11 -13.70 -3.05
N PRO A 8 1.95 -13.02 -2.26
CA PRO A 8 2.02 -13.20 -0.80
C PRO A 8 0.98 -12.38 0.00
N THR A 9 -0.16 -11.99 -0.57
CA THR A 9 -1.09 -11.04 0.07
C THR A 9 -2.46 -11.60 0.48
N LEU A 10 -2.64 -12.93 0.47
CA LEU A 10 -3.92 -13.58 0.83
C LEU A 10 -3.77 -14.71 1.85
N THR A 11 -2.83 -14.62 2.78
CA THR A 11 -2.68 -15.62 3.85
C THR A 11 -3.69 -15.47 5.01
N CYS A 12 -4.57 -14.47 5.00
CA CYS A 12 -5.48 -14.20 6.12
C CYS A 12 -6.90 -14.79 5.99
N PHE A 13 -7.24 -15.42 4.87
CA PHE A 13 -8.61 -15.94 4.61
C PHE A 13 -8.57 -17.43 4.27
N VAL A 14 -8.02 -18.25 5.16
CA VAL A 14 -8.23 -19.70 5.08
C VAL A 14 -9.46 -20.03 5.93
N PRO A 15 -10.57 -20.49 5.33
CA PRO A 15 -11.73 -20.93 6.10
C PRO A 15 -11.33 -22.11 7.00
N GLU A 16 -11.90 -22.15 8.22
CA GLU A 16 -11.75 -23.29 9.12
C GLU A 16 -12.19 -24.58 8.40
N GLY A 17 -11.27 -25.56 8.29
CA GLY A 17 -11.52 -26.85 7.64
C GLY A 17 -10.75 -27.11 6.33
N CYS A 18 -9.96 -26.16 5.81
CA CYS A 18 -9.09 -26.44 4.64
C CYS A 18 -7.81 -27.19 5.03
N SER A 19 -7.51 -28.29 4.35
CA SER A 19 -6.28 -29.04 4.53
C SER A 19 -5.07 -28.27 3.99
N THR A 20 -3.97 -28.23 4.74
CA THR A 20 -2.75 -27.50 4.35
C THR A 20 -1.66 -28.44 3.83
N TYR A 21 -0.97 -28.07 2.75
CA TYR A 21 0.26 -28.74 2.30
C TYR A 21 1.43 -27.76 2.33
N LYS A 22 2.48 -28.07 3.10
CA LYS A 22 3.62 -27.18 3.36
C LYS A 22 3.20 -25.76 3.76
N SER A 23 2.21 -25.67 4.65
CA SER A 23 1.65 -24.40 5.15
C SER A 23 0.85 -23.59 4.13
N PHE A 24 0.50 -24.15 2.97
CA PHE A 24 -0.41 -23.54 2.01
C PHE A 24 -1.78 -24.23 2.04
N PRO A 25 -2.89 -23.47 2.08
CA PRO A 25 -4.23 -24.04 2.05
C PRO A 25 -4.53 -24.68 0.69
N ILE A 26 -4.92 -25.96 0.70
CA ILE A 26 -5.48 -26.64 -0.45
C ILE A 26 -6.99 -26.39 -0.42
N LEU A 27 -7.49 -25.64 -1.41
CA LEU A 27 -8.92 -25.44 -1.58
C LEU A 27 -9.53 -26.72 -2.19
N PRO A 28 -10.56 -27.34 -1.57
CA PRO A 28 -11.26 -28.46 -2.16
C PRO A 28 -12.02 -28.03 -3.44
N VAL A 29 -12.11 -28.94 -4.41
CA VAL A 29 -12.70 -28.70 -5.74
C VAL A 29 -14.23 -28.54 -5.68
N GLU A 30 -14.86 -28.94 -4.58
CA GLU A 30 -16.28 -28.71 -4.37
C GLU A 30 -16.53 -27.26 -4.00
N ALA A 31 -17.12 -26.53 -4.95
CA ALA A 31 -17.49 -25.13 -4.79
C ALA A 31 -18.29 -24.95 -3.49
N PRO A 32 -17.78 -24.20 -2.50
CA PRO A 32 -18.53 -23.95 -1.29
C PRO A 32 -19.83 -23.23 -1.66
N LYS A 33 -20.92 -23.56 -0.96
CA LYS A 33 -22.25 -22.93 -1.05
C LYS A 33 -22.21 -21.46 -0.56
N THR A 34 -21.19 -20.70 -0.91
CA THR A 34 -21.07 -19.26 -0.68
C THR A 34 -21.83 -18.43 -1.73
N ALA A 35 -22.65 -19.07 -2.57
CA ALA A 35 -23.48 -18.43 -3.60
C ALA A 35 -24.64 -17.56 -3.04
N GLN A 36 -24.74 -17.38 -1.71
CA GLN A 36 -25.62 -16.37 -1.09
C GLN A 36 -24.86 -15.14 -0.57
N GLN A 37 -23.53 -15.13 -0.61
CA GLN A 37 -22.79 -13.89 -0.44
C GLN A 37 -22.84 -13.13 -1.77
N GLN A 38 -23.19 -11.84 -1.70
CA GLN A 38 -23.07 -10.89 -2.80
C GLN A 38 -21.81 -11.21 -3.60
N SER A 39 -21.92 -11.23 -4.93
CA SER A 39 -20.85 -11.74 -5.76
C SER A 39 -19.55 -11.03 -5.39
N ILE A 40 -18.45 -11.77 -5.27
CA ILE A 40 -17.13 -11.18 -5.01
C ILE A 40 -16.88 -10.03 -6.01
N GLY A 41 -17.41 -10.12 -7.24
CA GLY A 41 -17.38 -9.05 -8.24
C GLY A 41 -18.10 -7.75 -7.87
N GLU A 42 -19.15 -7.78 -7.04
CA GLU A 42 -19.84 -6.58 -6.53
C GLU A 42 -19.11 -5.99 -5.32
N LEU A 43 -18.66 -6.82 -4.38
CA LEU A 43 -17.81 -6.39 -3.26
C LEU A 43 -16.46 -5.80 -3.74
N LEU A 44 -15.95 -6.30 -4.87
CA LEU A 44 -14.73 -5.80 -5.51
C LEU A 44 -14.89 -4.48 -6.26
N LYS A 45 -16.11 -4.09 -6.65
CA LYS A 45 -16.32 -2.95 -7.55
C LYS A 45 -16.15 -1.60 -6.86
N GLU A 46 -16.44 -1.48 -5.56
CA GLU A 46 -16.43 -0.18 -4.87
C GLU A 46 -15.34 -0.05 -3.79
N ASN A 47 -15.15 -1.05 -2.92
CA ASN A 47 -14.28 -0.91 -1.73
C ASN A 47 -12.85 -1.46 -1.88
N TRP A 48 -12.65 -2.55 -2.64
CA TRP A 48 -11.31 -3.10 -2.92
C TRP A 48 -10.47 -2.19 -3.81
N THR A 49 -11.13 -1.37 -4.63
CA THR A 49 -10.48 -0.36 -5.46
C THR A 49 -9.73 0.64 -4.60
N VAL A 50 -10.31 1.09 -3.48
CA VAL A 50 -9.70 2.08 -2.57
C VAL A 50 -8.47 1.52 -1.88
N LEU A 51 -8.56 0.31 -1.29
CA LEU A 51 -7.41 -0.35 -0.65
C LEU A 51 -6.29 -0.66 -1.65
N THR A 52 -6.65 -1.04 -2.88
CA THR A 52 -5.69 -1.29 -3.96
C THR A 52 -5.03 0.00 -4.43
N VAL A 53 -5.78 1.09 -4.56
CA VAL A 53 -5.26 2.43 -4.89
C VAL A 53 -4.30 2.90 -3.81
N PHE A 54 -4.66 2.76 -2.53
CA PHE A 54 -3.78 3.05 -1.41
C PHE A 54 -2.48 2.25 -1.51
N GLY A 55 -2.56 0.93 -1.69
CA GLY A 55 -1.39 0.06 -1.79
C GLY A 55 -0.46 0.42 -2.96
N ARG A 56 -1.03 0.82 -4.11
CA ARG A 56 -0.26 1.31 -5.26
C ARG A 56 0.43 2.65 -4.95
N SER A 57 -0.26 3.58 -4.30
CA SER A 57 0.33 4.85 -3.87
C SER A 57 1.46 4.63 -2.87
N ASP A 58 1.29 3.73 -1.89
CA ASP A 58 2.29 3.41 -0.87
C ASP A 58 3.54 2.79 -1.49
N SER A 59 3.36 1.86 -2.43
CA SER A 59 4.49 1.26 -3.17
C SER A 59 5.30 2.30 -3.96
N LYS A 60 4.62 3.29 -4.56
CA LYS A 60 5.30 4.39 -5.28
C LYS A 60 6.03 5.31 -4.31
N LEU A 61 5.41 5.69 -3.21
CA LEU A 61 6.03 6.51 -2.18
C LEU A 61 7.28 5.85 -1.60
N GLN A 62 7.24 4.54 -1.33
CA GLN A 62 8.40 3.80 -0.86
C GLN A 62 9.55 3.82 -1.87
N LYS A 63 9.25 3.75 -3.17
CA LYS A 63 10.26 3.89 -4.22
C LYS A 63 10.90 5.28 -4.19
N GLU A 64 10.08 6.33 -4.17
CA GLU A 64 10.59 7.71 -4.14
C GLU A 64 11.35 8.03 -2.85
N THR A 65 10.93 7.50 -1.70
CA THR A 65 11.65 7.65 -0.43
C THR A 65 13.06 7.06 -0.52
N LYS A 66 13.21 5.90 -1.17
CA LYS A 66 14.53 5.31 -1.42
C LYS A 66 15.36 6.17 -2.38
N ASN A 67 14.76 6.64 -3.46
CA ASN A 67 15.44 7.51 -4.43
C ASN A 67 15.91 8.82 -3.76
N PHE A 68 15.09 9.39 -2.87
CA PHE A 68 15.44 10.58 -2.11
C PHE A 68 16.60 10.32 -1.14
N GLY A 69 16.60 9.19 -0.44
CA GLY A 69 17.74 8.76 0.38
C GLY A 69 19.04 8.67 -0.42
N LEU A 70 18.99 8.06 -1.61
CA LEU A 70 20.16 7.99 -2.51
C LEU A 70 20.60 9.38 -2.97
N ALA A 71 19.67 10.25 -3.35
CA ALA A 71 19.97 11.62 -3.76
C ALA A 71 20.68 12.41 -2.64
N LEU A 72 20.24 12.26 -1.39
CA LEU A 72 20.88 12.90 -0.24
C LEU A 72 22.30 12.37 0.00
N GLU A 73 22.51 11.06 -0.11
CA GLU A 73 23.83 10.43 0.02
C GLU A 73 24.80 10.91 -1.08
N GLU A 74 24.32 11.02 -2.32
CA GLU A 74 25.11 11.49 -3.46
C GLU A 74 25.46 12.98 -3.35
N CYS A 75 24.50 13.82 -2.98
CA CYS A 75 24.73 15.26 -2.87
C CYS A 75 25.59 15.65 -1.66
N LYS A 76 25.64 14.81 -0.62
CA LYS A 76 26.33 15.07 0.66
C LYS A 76 25.97 16.42 1.31
N LYS A 77 24.84 17.01 0.91
CA LYS A 77 24.35 18.27 1.45
C LYS A 77 23.48 17.99 2.67
N PRO A 78 23.67 18.70 3.79
CA PRO A 78 22.76 18.60 4.90
C PRO A 78 21.36 19.06 4.48
N LEU A 79 20.33 18.40 5.01
CA LEU A 79 18.95 18.85 4.88
C LEU A 79 18.81 20.24 5.49
N THR A 80 18.07 21.11 4.82
CA THR A 80 17.70 22.40 5.42
C THR A 80 16.68 22.17 6.54
N GLU A 81 16.70 22.99 7.59
CA GLU A 81 15.71 22.91 8.69
C GLU A 81 14.26 23.08 8.21
N LYS A 82 14.07 23.76 7.07
CA LYS A 82 12.75 23.88 6.45
C LYS A 82 12.31 22.54 5.86
N LEU A 83 13.17 21.91 5.07
CA LEU A 83 12.88 20.62 4.44
C LEU A 83 12.71 19.50 5.48
N ASP A 84 13.51 19.50 6.55
CA ASP A 84 13.39 18.53 7.64
C ASP A 84 12.03 18.62 8.36
N ARG A 85 11.54 19.83 8.61
CA ARG A 85 10.19 20.06 9.14
C ARG A 85 9.09 19.57 8.19
N GLU A 86 9.19 19.91 6.91
CA GLU A 86 8.20 19.47 5.91
C GLU A 86 8.18 17.94 5.79
N LEU A 87 9.34 17.27 5.80
CA LEU A 87 9.44 15.81 5.80
C LEU A 87 8.80 15.20 7.05
N THR A 88 9.02 15.81 8.22
CA THR A 88 8.41 15.37 9.48
C THR A 88 6.89 15.44 9.40
N GLU A 89 6.33 16.56 8.92
CA GLU A 89 4.88 16.72 8.75
C GLU A 89 4.30 15.68 7.76
N TRP A 90 5.01 15.41 6.66
CA TRP A 90 4.59 14.38 5.71
C TRP A 90 4.63 12.97 6.29
N ASN A 91 5.64 12.66 7.10
CA ASN A 91 5.75 11.36 7.77
C ASN A 91 4.65 11.17 8.82
N ASP A 92 4.29 12.21 9.58
CA ASP A 92 3.17 12.15 10.53
C ASP A 92 1.84 11.85 9.81
N ARG A 93 1.59 12.49 8.67
CA ARG A 93 0.40 12.23 7.84
C ARG A 93 0.40 10.81 7.26
N LEU A 94 1.57 10.32 6.82
CA LEU A 94 1.73 8.95 6.32
C LEU A 94 1.39 7.92 7.40
N ASP A 95 1.82 8.16 8.64
CA ASP A 95 1.52 7.30 9.78
C ASP A 95 0.02 7.24 10.08
N ILE A 96 -0.66 8.39 10.07
CA ILE A 96 -2.11 8.46 10.24
C ILE A 96 -2.82 7.67 9.12
N ALA A 97 -2.41 7.89 7.87
CA ALA A 97 -2.99 7.21 6.71
C ALA A 97 -2.81 5.68 6.79
N LYS A 98 -1.63 5.20 7.20
CA LYS A 98 -1.36 3.77 7.41
C LYS A 98 -2.19 3.20 8.55
N ARG A 99 -2.33 3.90 9.68
CA ARG A 99 -3.18 3.47 10.80
C ARG A 99 -4.64 3.33 10.38
N ASN A 100 -5.17 4.27 9.60
CA ASN A 100 -6.53 4.18 9.08
C ASN A 100 -6.72 2.97 8.14
N ARG A 101 -5.73 2.69 7.29
CA ARG A 101 -5.75 1.53 6.37
C ARG A 101 -5.58 0.17 7.05
N CYS A 102 -4.90 0.12 8.20
CA CYS A 102 -4.67 -1.12 8.95
C CYS A 102 -5.79 -1.49 9.94
N LYS A 103 -6.88 -0.72 9.99
CA LYS A 103 -8.03 -1.04 10.83
C LYS A 103 -8.70 -2.36 10.40
N PRO A 104 -9.35 -3.08 11.33
CA PRO A 104 -10.23 -4.20 11.00
C PRO A 104 -11.28 -3.80 9.96
N LEU A 105 -11.67 -4.74 9.07
CA LEU A 105 -12.48 -4.45 7.88
C LEU A 105 -13.87 -3.85 8.21
N ASP A 106 -14.41 -4.22 9.37
CA ASP A 106 -15.63 -3.71 10.00
C ASP A 106 -15.50 -2.28 10.57
N GLN A 107 -14.27 -1.77 10.69
CA GLN A 107 -13.94 -0.46 11.25
C GLN A 107 -13.20 0.46 10.26
N ILE A 108 -13.02 0.01 9.01
CA ILE A 108 -12.39 0.81 7.96
C ILE A 108 -13.34 1.91 7.52
N ASP A 109 -12.84 3.13 7.61
CA ASP A 109 -13.43 4.31 7.02
C ASP A 109 -12.78 4.51 5.63
N PHE A 110 -13.48 4.06 4.57
CA PHE A 110 -12.92 4.04 3.21
C PHE A 110 -12.65 5.44 2.65
N ASP A 111 -13.40 6.46 3.08
CA ASP A 111 -13.14 7.85 2.69
C ASP A 111 -11.81 8.32 3.26
N LYS A 112 -11.52 8.02 4.54
CA LYS A 112 -10.20 8.32 5.14
C LYS A 112 -9.06 7.54 4.49
N VAL A 113 -9.31 6.31 4.04
CA VAL A 113 -8.31 5.55 3.28
C VAL A 113 -8.06 6.20 1.92
N LEU A 114 -9.11 6.69 1.25
CA LEU A 114 -8.98 7.40 -0.02
C LEU A 114 -8.24 8.74 0.15
N GLU A 115 -8.58 9.52 1.18
CA GLU A 115 -7.84 10.73 1.58
C GLU A 115 -6.37 10.42 1.83
N GLY A 116 -6.08 9.38 2.60
CA GLY A 116 -4.72 8.89 2.81
C GLY A 116 -4.03 8.55 1.48
N ALA A 117 -4.71 7.89 0.55
CA ALA A 117 -4.14 7.57 -0.75
C ALA A 117 -3.82 8.82 -1.60
N VAL A 118 -4.56 9.92 -1.42
CA VAL A 118 -4.27 11.23 -2.03
C VAL A 118 -3.05 11.87 -1.37
N ASP A 119 -2.95 11.83 -0.04
CA ASP A 119 -1.79 12.35 0.68
C ASP A 119 -0.51 11.61 0.33
N LEU A 120 -0.55 10.28 0.20
CA LEU A 120 0.58 9.48 -0.27
C LEU A 120 1.04 9.92 -1.68
N LYS A 121 0.12 10.27 -2.58
CA LYS A 121 0.46 10.80 -3.92
C LYS A 121 1.09 12.18 -3.85
N ARG A 122 0.57 13.07 -3.00
CA ARG A 122 1.13 14.41 -2.78
C ARG A 122 2.54 14.32 -2.21
N TYR A 123 2.74 13.44 -1.23
CA TYR A 123 4.06 13.22 -0.66
C TYR A 123 5.03 12.62 -1.69
N THR A 124 4.57 11.67 -2.52
CA THR A 124 5.37 11.14 -3.64
C THR A 124 5.81 12.26 -4.58
N LEU A 125 4.90 13.15 -4.97
CA LEU A 125 5.21 14.30 -5.82
C LEU A 125 6.22 15.24 -5.16
N PHE A 126 6.02 15.55 -3.88
CA PHE A 126 6.95 16.36 -3.10
C PHE A 126 8.36 15.78 -3.12
N LEU A 127 8.53 14.48 -2.81
CA LEU A 127 9.83 13.82 -2.86
C LEU A 127 10.45 13.85 -4.25
N SER A 128 9.67 13.58 -5.31
CA SER A 128 10.18 13.66 -6.69
C SER A 128 10.65 15.06 -7.05
N THR A 129 9.96 16.12 -6.60
CA THR A 129 10.41 17.51 -6.77
C THR A 129 11.73 17.75 -6.03
N GLN A 130 11.83 17.33 -4.77
CA GLN A 130 13.06 17.49 -3.98
C GLN A 130 14.24 16.72 -4.57
N ILE A 131 14.03 15.50 -5.09
CA ILE A 131 15.05 14.73 -5.81
C ILE A 131 15.56 15.51 -7.03
N THR A 132 14.64 16.07 -7.81
CA THR A 132 14.99 16.85 -9.03
C THR A 132 15.77 18.12 -8.69
N GLU A 133 15.48 18.75 -7.55
CA GLU A 133 16.23 19.92 -7.07
C GLU A 133 17.61 19.55 -6.52
N LEU A 134 17.75 18.35 -5.95
CA LEU A 134 19.01 17.86 -5.39
C LEU A 134 19.97 17.35 -6.49
N MET A 135 19.46 16.61 -7.48
CA MET A 135 20.28 16.07 -8.56
C MET A 135 20.56 17.15 -9.62
N PRO A 136 21.83 17.45 -9.94
CA PRO A 136 22.13 18.35 -11.06
C PRO A 136 21.60 17.74 -12.36
N GLN A 137 20.91 18.55 -13.18
CA GLN A 137 20.52 18.12 -14.52
C GLN A 137 21.79 17.81 -15.35
N PRO A 138 21.73 16.78 -16.23
CA PRO A 138 22.87 16.37 -17.05
C PRO A 138 23.39 17.46 -17.99
#